data_AF-X0Y5M6-F1
#
_entry.id   AF-X0Y5M6-F1
#
_cell.length_a   1.000
_cell.length_b   1.000
_cell.length_c   1.000
_cell.angle_alpha   90.00
_cell.angle_beta   90.00
_cell.angle_gamma   90.00
#
_symmetry.space_group_name_H-M   'P 1'
#
loop_
_entity.id
_entity.type
_entity.pdbx_description
1 polymer ?
#
loop_
_entity_poly.entity_id
_entity_poly.type
_entity_poly.pdbx_seq_one_letter_code
_entity_poly.pdbx_strand_id
1 'polypeptide(L)'
;MNICFLMYHGSMYSGGQGIYLYYLTRELMRLGHEVHVIAGPPYPVMAEGVQVHRLESFSWFRFVDARREFLDRPNPLEFFYPLNLFEFASTRAGIFSL
;
A
#
# COMPACT_ATOMS: atom_id res chain seq x y z
N MET A 1 13.78 19.00 8.63
CA MET A 1 12.46 18.77 9.27
C MET A 1 11.99 17.38 8.91
N ASN A 2 11.20 16.73 9.77
CA ASN A 2 10.76 15.36 9.57
C ASN A 2 9.35 15.37 8.96
N ILE A 3 9.21 14.75 7.79
CA ILE A 3 7.97 14.77 7.01
C ILE A 3 7.55 13.33 6.76
N CYS A 4 6.31 12.99 7.13
CA CYS A 4 5.74 11.66 6.88
C CYS A 4 4.57 11.75 5.91
N PHE A 5 4.65 11.02 4.81
CA PHE A 5 3.55 10.85 3.85
C PHE A 5 2.79 9.56 4.15
N LEU A 6 1.46 9.62 4.01
CA LEU A 6 0.56 8.48 4.07
C LEU A 6 0.06 8.21 2.66
N MET A 7 0.33 7.02 2.12
CA MET A 7 -0.06 6.63 0.77
C MET A 7 -0.87 5.34 0.80
N TYR A 8 -2.14 5.43 0.42
CA TYR A 8 -3.02 4.27 0.34
C TYR A 8 -2.65 3.36 -0.84
N HIS A 9 -2.28 3.93 -2.00
CA HIS A 9 -2.04 3.17 -3.22
C HIS A 9 -0.87 3.74 -4.04
N GLY A 10 0.30 3.09 -3.97
CA GLY A 10 1.55 3.59 -4.54
C GLY A 10 1.78 3.30 -6.04
N SER A 11 0.77 2.91 -6.81
CA SER A 11 0.98 2.60 -8.23
C SER A 11 1.50 3.80 -9.02
N MET A 12 2.54 3.56 -9.82
CA MET A 12 3.13 4.56 -10.72
C MET A 12 2.25 4.80 -11.96
N TYR A 13 1.40 3.83 -12.32
CA TYR A 13 0.66 3.83 -13.60
C TYR A 13 -0.85 4.06 -13.43
N SER A 14 -1.37 4.00 -12.20
CA SER A 14 -2.79 4.24 -11.91
C SER A 14 -2.95 5.59 -11.22
N GLY A 15 -3.54 6.57 -11.92
CA GLY A 15 -3.90 7.88 -11.36
C GLY A 15 -2.74 8.81 -10.99
N GLY A 16 -1.48 8.43 -11.29
CA GLY A 16 -0.29 9.29 -11.12
C GLY A 16 0.16 9.51 -9.67
N GLN A 17 -0.54 8.95 -8.69
CA GLN A 17 -0.26 9.13 -7.25
C GLN A 17 1.17 8.73 -6.88
N GLY A 18 1.67 7.60 -7.39
CA GLY A 18 3.05 7.17 -7.15
C GLY A 18 4.09 8.12 -7.75
N ILE A 19 3.83 8.65 -8.95
CA ILE A 19 4.74 9.56 -9.65
C ILE A 19 4.88 10.89 -8.89
N TYR A 20 3.76 11.48 -8.46
CA TYR A 20 3.80 12.73 -7.70
C TYR A 20 4.54 12.54 -6.38
N LEU A 21 4.27 11.43 -5.69
CA LEU A 21 4.93 11.11 -4.44
C LEU A 21 6.44 10.93 -4.63
N TYR A 22 6.87 10.24 -5.69
CA TYR A 22 8.29 10.07 -6.01
C TYR A 22 9.01 11.40 -6.19
N TYR A 23 8.51 12.28 -7.06
CA TYR A 23 9.19 13.53 -7.37
C TYR A 23 9.14 14.52 -6.21
N LEU A 24 8.01 14.62 -5.51
CA LEU A 24 7.87 15.51 -4.37
C LEU A 24 8.82 15.12 -3.23
N THR A 25 8.82 13.85 -2.84
CA THR A 25 9.68 13.36 -1.75
C THR A 25 11.16 13.48 -2.11
N ARG A 26 11.54 13.25 -3.37
CA ARG A 26 12.91 13.45 -3.86
C ARG A 26 13.39 14.89 -3.70
N GLU A 27 12.59 15.88 -4.12
CA GLU A 27 13.00 17.27 -3.98
C GLU A 27 12.99 17.74 -2.52
N LEU A 28 12.08 17.24 -1.68
CA LEU A 28 12.11 17.50 -0.23
C LEU A 28 13.38 16.93 0.42
N MET A 29 13.80 15.72 0.06
CA MET A 29 15.07 15.16 0.53
C MET A 29 16.26 16.02 0.09
N ARG A 30 16.27 16.52 -1.15
CA ARG A 30 17.32 17.41 -1.67
C ARG A 30 17.42 18.75 -0.95
N LEU A 31 16.30 19.24 -0.41
CA LEU A 31 16.26 20.43 0.44
C LEU A 31 16.73 20.16 1.88
N GLY A 32 17.11 18.91 2.20
CA GLY A 32 17.63 18.52 3.52
C GLY A 32 16.54 18.11 4.52
N HIS A 33 15.33 17.79 4.05
CA HIS A 33 14.30 17.19 4.90
C HIS A 33 14.51 15.69 5.06
N GLU A 34 14.10 15.14 6.20
CA GLU A 34 14.01 13.69 6.41
C GLU A 34 12.59 13.26 6.06
N VAL A 35 12.46 12.34 5.09
CA VAL A 35 11.16 11.97 4.53
C VAL A 35 10.89 10.49 4.74
N HIS A 36 9.76 10.21 5.38
CA HIS A 36 9.21 8.87 5.54
C HIS A 36 7.92 8.73 4.75
N VAL A 37 7.66 7.53 4.26
CA VAL A 37 6.42 7.20 3.57
C VAL A 37 5.88 5.92 4.17
N ILE A 38 4.68 5.97 4.74
CA ILE A 38 3.93 4.78 5.11
C ILE A 38 3.00 4.46 3.95
N ALA A 39 3.15 3.27 3.38
CA ALA A 39 2.37 2.87 2.21
C ALA A 39 1.82 1.46 2.31
N GLY A 40 0.56 1.30 1.90
CA GLY A 40 -0.03 0.01 1.58
C GLY A 40 0.35 -0.45 0.17
N PRO A 41 0.08 -1.70 -0.17
CA PRO A 41 0.43 -2.24 -1.47
C PRO A 41 -0.64 -1.81 -2.51
N PRO A 42 -0.30 -1.53 -3.79
CA PRO A 42 1.01 -1.70 -4.41
C PRO A 42 1.99 -0.66 -3.88
N TYR A 43 3.15 -1.13 -3.43
CA TYR A 43 4.12 -0.27 -2.79
C TYR A 43 4.71 0.70 -3.83
N PRO A 44 4.86 1.99 -3.48
CA PRO A 44 5.42 2.96 -4.39
C PRO A 44 6.91 2.68 -4.63
N VAL A 45 7.35 2.97 -5.84
CA VAL A 45 8.77 3.13 -6.14
C VAL A 45 9.19 4.48 -5.59
N MET A 46 10.31 4.54 -4.87
CA MET A 46 10.79 5.76 -4.22
C MET A 46 12.21 6.10 -4.60
N ALA A 47 12.51 7.41 -4.52
CA ALA A 47 13.87 7.90 -4.71
C ALA A 47 14.77 7.46 -3.55
N GLU A 48 16.06 7.36 -3.82
CA GLU A 48 17.07 6.99 -2.83
C GLU A 48 17.03 7.94 -1.62
N GLY A 49 17.15 7.37 -0.42
CA GLY A 49 17.13 8.10 0.85
C GLY A 49 15.74 8.30 1.46
N VAL A 50 14.65 8.12 0.71
CA VAL A 50 13.29 8.13 1.29
C VAL A 50 13.03 6.81 2.02
N GLN A 51 12.68 6.87 3.31
CA GLN A 51 12.39 5.66 4.07
C GLN A 51 10.94 5.22 3.86
N VAL A 52 10.76 4.00 3.34
CA VAL A 52 9.43 3.44 3.11
C VAL A 52 9.08 2.42 4.20
N HIS A 53 8.02 2.72 4.94
CA HIS A 53 7.39 1.83 5.90
C HIS A 53 6.24 1.10 5.19
N ARG A 54 6.45 -0.19 4.92
CA ARG A 54 5.47 -1.02 4.25
C ARG A 54 4.41 -1.46 5.24
N LEU A 55 3.19 -0.98 5.04
CA LEU A 55 2.03 -1.49 5.76
C LEU A 55 1.56 -2.77 5.07
N GLU A 56 1.47 -3.85 5.84
CA GLU A 56 0.81 -5.06 5.37
C GLU A 56 -0.70 -4.82 5.47
N SER A 57 -1.37 -4.83 4.31
CA SER A 57 -2.82 -4.74 4.23
C SER A 57 -3.35 -5.98 3.52
N PHE A 58 -4.44 -6.52 4.08
CA PHE A 58 -5.25 -7.53 3.46
C PHE A 58 -6.35 -6.83 2.65
N SER A 59 -6.59 -7.30 1.43
CA SER A 59 -7.70 -6.84 0.61
C SER A 59 -8.17 -7.99 -0.26
N TRP A 60 -9.47 -8.25 -0.23
CA TRP A 60 -10.09 -9.32 -1.00
C TRP A 60 -10.02 -9.13 -2.51
N PHE A 61 -10.06 -7.88 -2.99
CA PHE A 61 -9.87 -7.58 -4.40
C PHE A 61 -8.48 -8.03 -4.87
N ARG A 62 -7.46 -7.77 -4.05
CA ARG A 62 -6.09 -8.16 -4.36
C ARG A 62 -5.83 -9.65 -4.28
N PHE A 63 -6.54 -10.38 -3.42
CA PHE A 63 -6.47 -11.84 -3.38
C PHE A 63 -6.81 -12.46 -4.75
N VAL A 64 -7.80 -11.92 -5.45
CA VAL A 64 -8.24 -12.42 -6.75
C VAL A 64 -7.15 -12.21 -7.82
N ASP A 65 -6.48 -11.06 -7.80
CA ASP A 65 -5.46 -10.67 -8.78
C ASP A 65 -4.06 -11.26 -8.49
N ALA A 66 -3.70 -11.45 -7.22
CA ALA A 66 -2.35 -11.82 -6.79
C ALA A 66 -2.30 -13.17 -6.04
N ARG A 67 -3.00 -14.19 -6.57
CA ARG A 67 -3.07 -15.53 -5.94
C ARG A 67 -1.72 -16.18 -5.64
N ARG A 68 -0.67 -15.88 -6.43
CA ARG A 68 0.68 -16.42 -6.21
C ARG A 68 1.37 -15.77 -5.00
N GLU A 69 1.34 -14.44 -4.90
CA GLU A 69 1.88 -13.71 -3.74
C GLU A 69 1.16 -14.10 -2.44
N PHE A 70 -0.11 -14.50 -2.53
CA PHE A 70 -0.86 -15.02 -1.40
C PHE A 70 -0.35 -16.38 -0.89
N LEU A 71 0.00 -17.31 -1.80
CA LEU A 71 0.49 -18.64 -1.42
C LEU A 71 1.89 -18.59 -0.81
N ASP A 72 2.67 -17.56 -1.13
CA ASP A 72 4.02 -17.35 -0.60
C ASP A 72 4.02 -16.72 0.82
N ARG A 73 2.84 -16.38 1.37
CA ARG A 73 2.75 -15.83 2.73
C ARG A 73 2.94 -16.91 3.81
N PRO A 74 3.54 -16.54 4.96
CA PRO A 74 3.86 -17.49 6.02
C PRO A 74 2.63 -18.14 6.68
N ASN A 75 1.44 -17.56 6.58
CA ASN A 75 0.22 -18.13 7.14
C ASN A 75 -1.00 -17.99 6.20
N PRO A 76 -1.27 -18.99 5.33
CA PRO A 76 -2.39 -18.94 4.39
C PRO A 76 -3.77 -18.99 5.05
N LEU A 77 -3.85 -19.36 6.35
CA LEU A 77 -5.09 -19.41 7.11
C LEU A 77 -5.55 -18.04 7.63
N GLU A 78 -4.72 -16.99 7.51
CA GLU A 78 -5.12 -15.63 7.87
C GLU A 78 -6.35 -15.13 7.10
N PHE A 79 -6.63 -15.73 5.96
CA PHE A 79 -7.84 -15.52 5.19
C PHE A 79 -9.14 -15.77 5.98
N PHE A 80 -9.12 -16.71 6.93
CA PHE A 80 -10.29 -17.08 7.73
C PHE A 80 -10.48 -16.21 8.97
N TYR A 81 -9.66 -15.17 9.18
CA TYR A 81 -9.93 -14.22 10.25
C TYR A 81 -11.33 -13.59 10.06
N PRO A 82 -12.13 -13.44 11.13
CA PRO A 82 -13.51 -12.95 11.04
C PRO A 82 -13.63 -11.61 10.32
N LEU A 83 -12.64 -10.73 10.46
CA LEU A 83 -12.59 -9.42 9.80
C LEU A 83 -12.43 -9.53 8.28
N ASN A 84 -11.59 -10.46 7.81
CA ASN A 84 -11.38 -10.71 6.38
C ASN A 84 -12.61 -11.36 5.74
N LEU A 85 -13.31 -12.24 6.47
CA LEU A 85 -14.59 -12.79 6.01
C LEU A 85 -15.69 -11.73 5.95
N PHE A 86 -15.70 -10.79 6.89
CA PHE A 86 -16.61 -9.64 6.85
C PHE A 86 -16.34 -8.77 5.62
N GLU A 87 -15.07 -8.46 5.33
CA GLU A 87 -14.68 -7.70 4.14
C GLU A 87 -15.11 -8.41 2.83
N PHE A 88 -15.01 -9.74 2.76
CA PHE A 88 -15.55 -10.50 1.64
C PHE A 88 -17.06 -10.35 1.49
N ALA A 89 -17.78 -10.54 2.60
CA ALA A 89 -19.23 -10.49 2.63
C ALA A 89 -19.73 -9.09 2.26
N SER A 90 -19.07 -8.03 2.76
CA SER A 90 -19.39 -6.64 2.40
C SER A 90 -19.17 -6.37 0.92
N THR A 91 -18.06 -6.86 0.36
CA THR A 91 -17.77 -6.74 -1.08
C THR A 91 -18.87 -7.39 -1.93
N ARG A 92 -19.38 -8.57 -1.52
CA ARG A 92 -20.49 -9.26 -2.21
C ARG A 92 -21.86 -8.61 -1.98
N ALA A 93 -22.02 -7.88 -0.88
CA ALA A 93 -23.21 -7.11 -0.57
C ALA A 93 -23.25 -5.73 -1.27
N GLY A 94 -22.24 -5.39 -2.09
CA GLY A 94 -22.16 -4.10 -2.78
C GLY A 94 -21.73 -2.95 -1.86
N ILE A 95 -21.21 -3.25 -0.68
CA ILE A 95 -20.64 -2.27 0.25
C ILE A 95 -19.14 -2.20 -0.06
N PHE A 96 -18.71 -1.08 -0.64
CA PHE A 96 -17.29 -0.79 -0.82
C PHE A 96 -16.67 -0.50 0.56
N SER A 97 -15.94 -1.45 1.10
CA SER A 97 -15.06 -1.23 2.25
C SER A 97 -13.85 -0.38 1.81
N LEU A 98 -13.54 0.63 2.63
CA LEU A 98 -12.45 1.62 2.48
C LEU A 98 -11.06 0.97 2.32
#